data_AF-A0A520HWU8-F1
#
_entry.id   AF-A0A520HWU8-F1
#
_cell.length_a   1.000
_cell.length_b   1.000
_cell.length_c   1.000
_cell.angle_alpha   90.00
_cell.angle_beta   90.00
_cell.angle_gamma   90.00
#
_symmetry.space_group_name_H-M   'P 1'
#
loop_
_entity.id
_entity.type
_entity.pdbx_description
1 polymer ?
#
loop_
_entity_poly.entity_id
_entity_poly.type
_entity_poly.pdbx_seq_one_letter_code
_entity_poly.pdbx_strand_id
1 'polypeptide(L)'
;MTLYIRHMAWLQATPKPDPRSRRGKLAEQSTAPRLSRIAALKAKKVVPPMPPNPAPHITDRLIEMGLTQAAGMGAVPLSWGEINAWCDRTAVDLEPWEARLIRRLSAAYLAESHKADDENCPPPWAAPVTAREIEIEEAQLRAVLG
;
A
#
# COMPACT_ATOMS: atom_id res chain seq x y z
N MET A 1 3.16 12.64 -2.50
CA MET A 1 3.49 11.85 -1.29
C MET A 1 2.31 11.03 -0.78
N THR A 2 1.14 11.62 -0.52
CA THR A 2 -0.06 10.85 -0.08
C THR A 2 -0.40 9.72 -1.05
N LEU A 3 -0.32 9.97 -2.36
CA LEU A 3 -0.53 8.97 -3.39
C LEU A 3 0.44 7.78 -3.28
N TYR A 4 1.73 8.06 -3.04
CA TYR A 4 2.75 7.03 -2.84
C TYR A 4 2.42 6.13 -1.64
N ILE A 5 2.07 6.74 -0.50
CA ILE A 5 1.73 6.01 0.73
C ILE A 5 0.44 5.23 0.60
N ARG A 6 -0.58 5.77 -0.09
CA ARG A 6 -1.81 5.03 -0.40
C ARG A 6 -1.54 3.84 -1.30
N HIS A 7 -0.76 4.03 -2.35
CA HIS A 7 -0.39 2.93 -3.26
C HIS A 7 0.40 1.84 -2.54
N MET A 8 1.31 2.23 -1.65
CA MET A 8 2.04 1.31 -0.78
C MET A 8 1.10 0.52 0.15
N ALA A 9 0.13 1.20 0.79
CA ALA A 9 -0.90 0.53 1.60
C ALA A 9 -1.72 -0.47 0.78
N TRP A 10 -2.14 -0.09 -0.43
CA TRP A 10 -2.89 -0.97 -1.33
C TRP A 10 -2.09 -2.23 -1.70
N LEU A 11 -0.80 -2.07 -1.98
CA LEU A 11 0.12 -3.18 -2.25
C LEU A 11 0.35 -4.08 -1.03
N GLN A 12 0.40 -3.51 0.17
CA GLN A 12 0.63 -4.25 1.42
C GLN A 12 -0.64 -4.93 1.96
N ALA A 13 -1.83 -4.52 1.52
CA ALA A 13 -3.10 -5.11 1.93
C ALA A 13 -3.26 -6.58 1.47
N THR A 14 -4.00 -7.34 2.28
CA THR A 14 -4.40 -8.74 2.01
C THR A 14 -5.86 -8.78 1.57
N PRO A 15 -6.14 -8.72 0.26
CA PRO A 15 -7.51 -8.65 -0.23
C PRO A 15 -8.36 -9.82 0.24
N LYS A 16 -9.56 -9.50 0.72
CA LYS A 16 -10.57 -10.42 1.21
C LYS A 16 -11.62 -10.59 0.12
N PRO A 17 -11.80 -11.80 -0.42
CA PRO A 17 -12.86 -12.06 -1.38
C PRO A 17 -14.23 -11.84 -0.73
N ASP A 18 -15.23 -11.46 -1.54
CA ASP A 18 -16.60 -11.29 -1.06
C ASP A 18 -17.09 -12.58 -0.37
N PRO A 19 -17.48 -12.53 0.92
CA PRO A 19 -17.89 -13.71 1.69
C PRO A 19 -19.13 -14.40 1.09
N ARG A 20 -19.96 -13.69 0.33
CA ARG A 20 -21.14 -14.27 -0.34
C ARG A 20 -20.77 -15.09 -1.57
N SER A 21 -19.62 -14.81 -2.18
CA SER A 21 -19.15 -15.52 -3.37
C SER A 21 -18.70 -16.95 -3.04
N ARG A 22 -18.78 -17.86 -4.02
CA ARG A 22 -18.24 -19.23 -3.87
C ARG A 22 -16.77 -19.22 -3.45
N ARG A 23 -15.99 -18.27 -4.00
CA ARG A 23 -14.57 -18.10 -3.68
C ARG A 23 -14.36 -17.60 -2.25
N GLY A 24 -15.20 -16.70 -1.75
CA GLY A 24 -15.17 -16.24 -0.36
C GLY A 24 -15.36 -17.39 0.63
N LYS A 25 -16.38 -18.22 0.41
CA LYS A 25 -16.64 -19.41 1.23
C LYS A 25 -15.47 -20.40 1.24
N LEU A 26 -14.85 -20.64 0.08
CA LEU A 26 -13.64 -21.47 -0.01
C LEU A 26 -12.44 -20.85 0.70
N ALA A 27 -12.27 -19.52 0.60
CA ALA A 27 -11.17 -18.79 1.24
C ALA A 27 -11.31 -18.66 2.76
N GLU A 28 -12.52 -18.81 3.31
CA GLU A 28 -12.76 -18.94 4.75
C GLU A 28 -12.46 -20.36 5.26
N GLN A 29 -12.72 -21.37 4.45
CA GLN A 29 -12.45 -22.78 4.79
C GLN A 29 -10.98 -23.18 4.60
N SER A 30 -10.21 -22.38 3.87
CA SER A 30 -8.79 -22.66 3.60
C SER A 30 -7.91 -22.31 4.80
N THR A 31 -7.00 -23.21 5.14
CA THR A 31 -5.94 -22.99 6.16
C THR A 31 -4.70 -22.29 5.57
N ALA A 32 -4.66 -22.05 4.26
CA ALA A 32 -3.51 -21.42 3.61
C ALA A 32 -3.38 -19.93 4.02
N PRO A 33 -2.15 -19.43 4.25
CA PRO A 33 -1.95 -18.02 4.58
C PRO A 33 -2.35 -17.11 3.42
N ARG A 34 -3.13 -16.07 3.70
CA ARG A 34 -3.50 -15.07 2.71
C ARG A 34 -2.28 -14.21 2.38
N LEU A 35 -1.95 -14.12 1.10
CA LEU A 35 -0.85 -13.29 0.61
C LEU A 35 -1.32 -11.85 0.40
N SER A 36 -0.47 -10.88 0.73
CA SER A 36 -0.67 -9.49 0.32
C SER A 36 -0.47 -9.33 -1.20
N ARG A 37 -0.99 -8.24 -1.79
CA ARG A 37 -0.81 -7.99 -3.23
C ARG A 37 0.67 -7.98 -3.62
N ILE A 38 1.52 -7.33 -2.82
CA ILE A 38 2.97 -7.29 -3.05
C ILE A 38 3.63 -8.65 -2.90
N ALA A 39 3.17 -9.50 -1.97
CA ALA A 39 3.69 -10.86 -1.84
C ALA A 39 3.31 -11.73 -3.05
N ALA A 40 2.08 -11.61 -3.55
CA ALA A 40 1.63 -12.29 -4.76
C ALA A 40 2.40 -11.84 -6.01
N LEU A 41 2.70 -10.53 -6.14
CA LEU A 41 3.52 -10.00 -7.23
C LEU A 41 4.97 -10.47 -7.15
N LYS A 42 5.56 -10.47 -5.95
CA LYS A 42 6.92 -11.01 -5.69
C LYS A 42 7.01 -12.48 -6.05
N ALA A 43 6.00 -13.29 -5.73
CA ALA A 43 5.95 -14.71 -6.13
C ALA A 43 5.97 -14.88 -7.66
N LYS A 44 5.40 -13.93 -8.40
CA LYS A 44 5.45 -13.86 -9.86
C LYS A 44 6.70 -13.16 -10.42
N LYS A 45 7.65 -12.76 -9.55
CA LYS A 45 8.83 -11.96 -9.90
C LYS A 45 8.50 -10.63 -10.61
N VAL A 46 7.31 -10.07 -10.34
CA VAL A 46 6.87 -8.78 -10.86
C VAL A 46 7.18 -7.71 -9.83
N VAL A 47 7.95 -6.69 -10.23
CA VAL A 47 8.18 -5.50 -9.40
C VAL A 47 7.07 -4.51 -9.70
N PRO A 48 6.20 -4.17 -8.72
CA PRO A 48 5.14 -3.20 -8.96
C PRO A 48 5.73 -1.81 -9.23
N PRO A 49 5.22 -1.07 -10.22
CA PRO A 49 5.59 0.32 -10.38
C PRO A 49 5.08 1.13 -9.17
N MET A 50 5.87 2.11 -8.74
CA MET A 50 5.54 3.00 -7.63
C MET A 50 5.33 4.44 -8.15
N PRO A 51 4.39 5.21 -7.56
CA PRO A 51 4.22 6.62 -7.88
C PRO A 51 5.51 7.42 -7.57
N PRO A 52 5.72 8.59 -8.21
CA PRO A 52 6.84 9.46 -7.87
C PRO A 52 6.75 9.94 -6.41
N ASN A 53 7.89 9.90 -5.72
CA ASN A 53 8.01 10.33 -4.32
C ASN A 53 8.92 11.56 -4.20
N PRO A 54 8.38 12.78 -4.03
CA PRO A 54 9.17 14.00 -4.02
C PRO A 54 9.99 14.21 -2.74
N ALA A 55 9.70 13.50 -1.65
CA ALA A 55 10.48 13.58 -0.41
C ALA A 55 10.65 12.19 0.23
N PRO A 56 11.60 11.39 -0.28
CA PRO A 56 11.88 10.04 0.21
C PRO A 56 12.22 10.00 1.69
N HIS A 57 13.01 10.96 2.18
CA HIS A 57 13.39 11.04 3.60
C HIS A 57 12.18 11.07 4.55
N ILE A 58 11.07 11.73 4.21
CA ILE A 58 9.87 11.74 5.05
C ILE A 58 9.16 10.38 5.03
N THR A 59 9.08 9.75 3.86
CA THR A 59 8.45 8.43 3.75
C THR A 59 9.29 7.35 4.43
N ASP A 60 10.61 7.44 4.34
CA ASP A 60 11.53 6.50 4.96
C ASP A 60 11.44 6.60 6.49
N ARG A 61 11.42 7.82 7.05
CA ARG A 61 11.15 8.05 8.48
C ARG A 61 9.80 7.47 8.90
N LEU A 62 8.74 7.66 8.10
CA LEU A 62 7.42 7.08 8.40
C LEU A 62 7.43 5.55 8.36
N ILE A 63 8.15 4.94 7.42
CA ILE A 63 8.32 3.48 7.33
C ILE A 63 9.11 2.96 8.53
N GLU A 64 10.18 3.67 8.92
CA GLU A 64 10.99 3.36 10.09
C GLU A 64 10.18 3.42 11.39
N MET A 65 9.29 4.40 11.53
CA MET A 65 8.31 4.49 12.64
C MET A 65 7.25 3.38 12.62
N GLY A 66 7.15 2.59 11.55
CA GLY A 66 6.20 1.47 11.44
C GLY A 66 4.87 1.76 10.75
N LEU A 67 4.72 2.93 10.11
CA LEU A 67 3.52 3.40 9.35
C LEU A 67 2.26 3.65 10.21
N THR A 68 1.95 2.74 11.12
CA THR A 68 0.84 2.76 12.06
C THR A 68 1.32 2.16 13.39
N GLN A 69 0.54 2.35 14.45
CA GLN A 69 0.81 1.72 15.74
C GLN A 69 -0.34 0.76 16.09
N ALA A 70 -0.05 -0.23 16.93
CA ALA A 70 -1.06 -1.15 17.43
C ALA A 70 -1.94 -0.48 18.50
N ALA A 71 -3.24 -0.72 18.44
CA ALA A 71 -4.22 -0.44 19.48
C ALA A 71 -4.96 -1.73 19.85
N GLY A 72 -5.69 -1.73 20.98
CA GLY A 72 -6.31 -2.95 21.53
C GLY A 72 -7.19 -3.75 20.57
N MET A 73 -7.82 -3.11 19.56
CA MET A 73 -8.72 -3.76 18.60
C MET A 73 -8.29 -3.59 17.13
N GLY A 74 -7.04 -3.17 16.86
CA GLY A 74 -6.56 -2.99 15.49
C GLY A 74 -5.44 -1.95 15.39
N ALA A 75 -5.12 -1.53 14.17
CA ALA A 75 -4.13 -0.48 13.95
C ALA A 75 -4.75 0.91 14.06
N VAL A 76 -3.99 1.87 14.59
CA VAL A 76 -4.35 3.29 14.59
C VAL A 76 -3.20 4.12 14.02
N PRO A 77 -3.45 5.35 13.54
CA PRO A 77 -2.39 6.22 13.07
C PRO A 77 -1.39 6.51 14.21
N LEU A 78 -0.13 6.79 13.84
CA LEU A 78 0.94 7.12 14.79
C LEU A 78 0.51 8.27 15.72
N SER A 79 0.70 8.09 17.03
CA SER A 79 0.42 9.12 18.04
C SER A 79 1.49 10.22 18.02
N TRP A 80 1.19 11.36 18.63
CA TRP A 80 2.24 12.35 18.89
C TRP A 80 3.32 11.82 19.82
N GLY A 81 2.95 10.93 20.77
CA GLY A 81 3.90 10.27 21.65
C GLY A 81 4.90 9.39 20.89
N GLU A 82 4.42 8.58 19.95
CA GLU A 82 5.30 7.75 19.08
C GLU A 82 6.24 8.61 18.22
N ILE A 83 5.71 9.68 17.61
CA ILE A 83 6.52 10.59 16.79
C ILE A 83 7.61 11.25 17.65
N ASN A 84 7.25 11.74 18.83
CA ASN A 84 8.22 12.36 19.75
C ASN A 84 9.26 11.34 20.24
N ALA A 85 8.82 10.14 20.64
CA ALA A 85 9.72 9.08 21.08
C ALA A 85 10.70 8.67 19.96
N TRP A 86 10.24 8.62 18.71
CA TRP A 86 11.13 8.38 17.57
C TRP A 86 12.15 9.53 17.41
N CYS A 87 11.72 10.80 17.46
CA CYS A 87 12.64 11.94 17.40
C CYS A 87 13.70 11.89 18.52
N ASP A 88 13.27 11.62 19.76
CA ASP A 88 14.14 11.53 20.94
C ASP A 88 15.18 10.40 20.81
N ARG A 89 14.81 9.29 20.15
CA ARG A 89 15.69 8.12 19.99
C ARG A 89 16.62 8.21 18.79
N THR A 90 16.19 8.86 17.71
CA THR A 90 16.98 9.01 16.48
C THR A 90 17.77 10.31 16.43
N ALA A 91 17.54 11.23 17.38
CA ALA A 91 18.09 12.58 17.41
C ALA A 91 17.76 13.39 16.13
N VAL A 92 16.66 13.04 15.46
CA VAL A 92 16.13 13.80 14.33
C VAL A 92 15.16 14.84 14.85
N ASP A 93 15.48 16.11 14.63
CA ASP A 93 14.54 17.20 14.88
C ASP A 93 13.59 17.34 13.69
N LEU A 94 12.29 17.28 13.96
CA LEU A 94 11.25 17.41 12.95
C LEU A 94 10.62 18.80 13.05
N GLU A 95 10.56 19.51 11.92
CA GLU A 95 9.79 20.74 11.90
C GLU A 95 8.30 20.46 12.16
N PRO A 96 7.56 21.40 12.77
CA PRO A 96 6.15 21.16 13.11
C PRO A 96 5.27 20.74 11.92
N TRP A 97 5.61 21.16 10.70
CA TRP A 97 4.89 20.72 9.51
C TRP A 97 5.24 19.29 9.09
N GLU A 98 6.49 18.84 9.28
CA GLU A 98 6.91 17.47 9.00
C GLU A 98 6.20 16.49 9.92
N ALA A 99 6.17 16.77 11.23
CA ALA A 99 5.47 15.94 12.22
C ALA A 99 3.96 15.85 11.90
N ARG A 100 3.33 16.98 11.53
CA ARG A 100 1.94 17.00 11.05
C ARG A 100 1.76 16.20 9.76
N LEU A 101 2.71 16.27 8.83
CA LEU A 101 2.68 15.54 7.57
C LEU A 101 2.81 14.03 7.81
N ILE A 102 3.76 13.58 8.61
CA ILE A 102 3.96 12.17 8.98
C ILE A 102 2.68 11.59 9.58
N ARG A 103 2.08 12.28 10.56
CA ARG A 103 0.80 11.85 11.16
C ARG A 103 -0.33 11.76 10.12
N ARG A 104 -0.42 12.72 9.20
CA ARG A 104 -1.42 12.70 8.10
C ARG A 104 -1.17 11.55 7.13
N LEU A 105 0.08 11.26 6.80
CA LEU A 105 0.46 10.14 5.92
C LEU A 105 0.17 8.80 6.59
N SER A 106 0.46 8.66 7.89
CA SER A 106 0.07 7.49 8.69
C SER A 106 -1.45 7.25 8.66
N ALA A 107 -2.26 8.31 8.84
CA ALA A 107 -3.71 8.20 8.73
C ALA A 107 -4.17 7.83 7.31
N ALA A 108 -3.54 8.39 6.28
CA ALA A 108 -3.84 8.06 4.89
C ALA A 108 -3.47 6.61 4.54
N TYR A 109 -2.35 6.10 5.07
CA TYR A 109 -1.94 4.71 4.94
C TYR A 109 -3.00 3.78 5.53
N LEU A 110 -3.42 4.02 6.78
CA LEU A 110 -4.41 3.19 7.47
C LEU A 110 -5.76 3.20 6.75
N ALA A 111 -6.24 4.39 6.38
CA ALA A 111 -7.51 4.53 5.67
C ALA A 111 -7.51 3.77 4.34
N GLU A 112 -6.40 3.78 3.62
CA GLU A 112 -6.26 3.04 2.36
C GLU A 112 -6.11 1.53 2.60
N SER A 113 -5.36 1.12 3.63
CA SER A 113 -5.24 -0.29 4.01
C SER A 113 -6.61 -0.92 4.27
N HIS A 114 -7.50 -0.21 4.96
CA HIS A 114 -8.87 -0.68 5.20
C HIS A 114 -9.72 -0.76 3.93
N LYS A 115 -9.53 0.15 2.97
CA LYS A 115 -10.22 0.07 1.68
C LYS A 115 -9.69 -1.07 0.82
N ALA A 116 -8.37 -1.23 0.82
CA ALA A 116 -7.68 -2.24 0.02
C ALA A 116 -7.86 -3.67 0.56
N ASP A 117 -8.42 -3.84 1.76
CA ASP A 117 -8.94 -5.13 2.22
C ASP A 117 -10.03 -5.66 1.29
N ASP A 118 -10.78 -4.81 0.59
CA ASP A 118 -11.66 -5.26 -0.49
C ASP A 118 -10.81 -5.72 -1.69
N GLU A 119 -11.09 -6.92 -2.18
CA GLU A 119 -10.44 -7.47 -3.36
C GLU A 119 -10.68 -6.61 -4.60
N ASN A 120 -11.88 -6.05 -4.74
CA ASN A 120 -12.27 -5.23 -5.89
C ASN A 120 -11.80 -3.77 -5.77
N CYS A 121 -11.07 -3.41 -4.70
CA CYS A 121 -10.52 -2.08 -4.54
C CYS A 121 -9.50 -1.78 -5.66
N PRO A 122 -9.76 -0.79 -6.53
CA PRO A 122 -8.83 -0.45 -7.61
C PRO A 122 -7.56 0.17 -7.02
N PRO A 123 -6.41 0.06 -7.71
CA PRO A 123 -5.19 0.70 -7.27
C PRO A 123 -5.36 2.22 -7.31
N PRO A 124 -4.87 2.97 -6.29
CA PRO A 124 -4.99 4.42 -6.25
C PRO A 124 -4.12 5.12 -7.31
N TRP A 125 -3.15 4.42 -7.88
CA TRP A 125 -2.31 4.89 -8.96
C TRP A 125 -2.03 3.79 -9.98
N ALA A 126 -2.02 4.17 -11.25
CA ALA A 126 -1.57 3.35 -12.35
C ALA A 126 -0.35 4.02 -12.99
N ALA A 127 0.64 3.22 -13.38
CA ALA A 127 1.78 3.72 -14.13
C ALA A 127 1.31 4.32 -15.46
N PRO A 128 1.95 5.40 -15.93
CA PRO A 128 1.70 5.89 -17.28
C PRO A 128 2.05 4.77 -18.27
N VAL A 129 1.08 4.37 -19.09
CA VAL A 129 1.28 3.36 -20.13
C VAL A 129 2.23 3.94 -21.17
N THR A 130 3.32 3.25 -21.43
CA THR A 130 4.29 3.68 -22.45
C THR A 130 3.81 3.29 -23.85
N ALA A 131 4.17 4.06 -24.88
CA ALA A 131 3.80 3.75 -26.26
C ALA A 131 4.22 2.33 -26.68
N ARG A 132 5.35 1.85 -26.16
CA ARG A 132 5.86 0.50 -26.40
C ARG A 132 4.97 -0.59 -25.80
N GLU A 133 4.40 -0.37 -24.62
CA GLU A 133 3.46 -1.31 -24.01
C GLU A 133 2.16 -1.39 -24.81
N ILE A 134 1.67 -0.24 -25.28
CA ILE A 134 0.51 -0.16 -26.17
C ILE A 134 0.77 -0.97 -27.45
N GLU A 135 1.90 -0.75 -28.11
CA GLU A 135 2.26 -1.48 -29.34
C GLU A 135 2.35 -2.99 -29.14
N ILE A 136 2.93 -3.45 -28.02
CA ILE A 136 3.02 -4.88 -27.69
C ILE A 136 1.63 -5.46 -27.47
N GLU A 137 0.78 -4.77 -26.71
CA GLU A 137 -0.57 -5.22 -26.38
C GLU A 137 -1.48 -5.20 -27.62
N GLU A 138 -1.36 -4.19 -28.48
CA GLU A 138 -2.02 -4.15 -29.79
C GLU A 138 -1.55 -5.28 -30.72
N ALA A 139 -0.25 -5.57 -30.76
CA ALA A 139 0.28 -6.68 -31.56
C ALA A 139 -0.22 -8.04 -31.05
N GLN A 140 -0.31 -8.22 -29.72
CA GLN A 140 -0.89 -9.41 -29.10
C GLN A 140 -2.39 -9.51 -29.38
N LEU A 141 -3.15 -8.41 -29.26
CA LEU A 141 -4.58 -8.37 -29.57
C LEU A 141 -4.85 -8.70 -31.04
N ARG A 142 -4.07 -8.14 -31.97
CA ARG A 142 -4.16 -8.48 -33.41
C ARG A 142 -3.86 -9.96 -33.64
N ALA A 143 -2.81 -10.51 -33.02
CA ALA A 143 -2.49 -11.93 -33.15
C ALA A 143 -3.61 -12.87 -32.66
N VAL A 144 -4.43 -12.44 -31.69
CA VAL A 144 -5.55 -13.22 -31.15
C VAL A 144 -6.85 -13.00 -31.94
N LEU A 145 -7.07 -11.79 -32.46
CA LEU A 145 -8.33 -11.40 -33.10
C LEU A 145 -8.33 -11.48 -34.64
N GLY A 146 -7.16 -11.64 -35.28
CA GLY A 146 -7.00 -11.73 -36.73
C GLY A 146 -6.68 -10.38 -37.37
#